data_AF-A0A2W4V104-F1
#
_entry.id   AF-A0A2W4V104-F1
#
_cell.length_a   1.000
_cell.length_b   1.000
_cell.length_c   1.000
_cell.angle_alpha   90.00
_cell.angle_beta   90.00
_cell.angle_gamma   90.00
#
_symmetry.space_group_name_H-M   'P 1'
#
loop_
_entity.id
_entity.type
_entity.pdbx_description
1 polymer ?
#
loop_
_entity_poly.entity_id
_entity_poly.type
_entity_poly.pdbx_seq_one_letter_code
_entity_poly.pdbx_strand_id
1 'polypeptide(L)'
;MDTQQEEITSIPNANVLVIDLEATCSNDESITGSNMEIIEIGACWVNPKGEILDTFQSFVRPVLNRILTPFCTQLTTIAQDEVDGAPTFDQVAPLLQEFAVKHYEENSIWTSWGNYDRSQFEYDSARHGVENPVAHLPHANLKKIFAKKRKIKRVGMMGALQIAGIEHTGEHHRALDDAINISKLLKVAL
;
A
#
# COMPACT_ATOMS: atom_id res chain seq x y z
N MET A 1 20.60 12.11 -13.66
CA MET A 1 20.21 11.25 -14.80
C MET A 1 18.99 10.49 -14.32
N ASP A 2 17.80 10.92 -14.73
CA ASP A 2 16.56 10.20 -14.46
C ASP A 2 16.64 8.85 -15.16
N THR A 3 16.93 7.80 -14.40
CA THR A 3 16.63 6.44 -14.84
C THR A 3 15.11 6.34 -14.89
N GLN A 4 14.53 6.49 -16.09
CA GLN A 4 13.16 6.07 -16.35
C GLN A 4 13.10 4.58 -16.02
N GLN A 5 12.64 4.25 -14.81
CA GLN A 5 12.40 2.87 -14.43
C GLN A 5 11.32 2.35 -15.37
N GLU A 6 11.65 1.32 -16.16
CA GLU A 6 10.71 0.74 -17.11
C GLU A 6 9.39 0.41 -16.41
N GLU A 7 8.28 0.91 -16.95
CA GLU A 7 6.97 0.71 -16.36
C GLU A 7 6.61 -0.78 -16.41
N ILE A 8 6.40 -1.40 -15.24
CA ILE A 8 5.95 -2.79 -15.17
C ILE A 8 4.52 -2.86 -15.71
N THR A 9 4.34 -3.61 -16.81
CA THR A 9 3.05 -3.71 -17.50
C THR A 9 2.32 -5.04 -17.31
N SER A 10 2.94 -6.00 -16.61
CA SER A 10 2.40 -7.32 -16.27
C SER A 10 2.99 -7.81 -14.95
N ILE A 11 2.25 -8.66 -14.22
CA ILE A 11 2.73 -9.27 -12.98
C ILE A 11 3.73 -10.40 -13.32
N PRO A 12 4.93 -10.43 -12.71
CA PRO A 12 5.93 -11.46 -12.98
C PRO A 12 5.52 -12.82 -12.40
N ASN A 13 6.14 -13.90 -12.90
CA ASN A 13 6.06 -15.22 -12.28
C ASN A 13 7.09 -15.34 -11.14
N ALA A 14 6.93 -14.49 -10.12
CA ALA A 14 7.75 -14.43 -8.91
C ALA A 14 6.87 -14.02 -7.72
N ASN A 15 7.38 -14.10 -6.50
CA ASN A 15 6.71 -13.56 -5.33
C ASN A 15 6.48 -12.04 -5.50
N VAL A 16 5.29 -11.58 -5.12
CA VAL A 16 4.86 -10.18 -5.17
C VAL A 16 4.53 -9.70 -3.77
N LEU A 17 5.11 -8.56 -3.39
CA LEU A 17 4.77 -7.84 -2.17
C LEU A 17 3.61 -6.88 -2.45
N VAL A 18 2.45 -7.11 -1.88
CA VAL A 18 1.30 -6.20 -1.99
C VAL A 18 1.27 -5.31 -0.76
N ILE A 19 1.19 -4.00 -0.96
CA ILE A 19 1.14 -3.01 0.12
C ILE A 19 -0.04 -2.07 -0.12
N ASP A 20 -0.70 -1.69 0.96
CA ASP A 20 -1.67 -0.60 1.02
C ASP A 20 -1.36 0.28 2.25
N LEU A 21 -1.62 1.58 2.13
CA LEU A 21 -1.32 2.57 3.15
C LEU A 21 -2.58 3.38 3.49
N GLU A 22 -2.86 3.51 4.78
CA GLU A 22 -3.75 4.55 5.26
C GLU A 22 -2.93 5.76 5.71
N ALA A 23 -3.49 6.95 5.53
CA ALA A 23 -2.82 8.20 5.83
C ALA A 23 -3.74 9.23 6.48
N THR A 24 -3.14 10.17 7.22
CA THR A 24 -3.85 11.35 7.71
C THR A 24 -4.52 12.07 6.54
N CYS A 25 -5.80 12.38 6.65
CA CYS A 25 -6.55 13.04 5.59
C CYS A 25 -7.64 13.98 6.13
N SER A 26 -8.20 14.79 5.25
CA SER A 26 -9.25 15.76 5.55
C SER A 26 -10.22 15.89 4.39
N ASN A 27 -11.47 16.27 4.64
CA ASN A 27 -12.46 16.53 3.60
C ASN A 27 -12.56 18.00 3.16
N ASP A 28 -11.77 18.90 3.76
CA ASP A 28 -11.69 20.33 3.48
C ASP A 28 -10.38 20.75 2.81
N GLU A 29 -9.61 19.76 2.30
CA GLU A 29 -8.31 19.93 1.66
C GLU A 29 -7.19 20.52 2.56
N SER A 30 -7.41 20.61 3.88
CA SER A 30 -6.39 21.07 4.83
C SER A 30 -5.17 20.14 4.94
N ILE A 31 -5.37 18.84 4.71
CA ILE A 31 -4.32 17.80 4.71
C ILE A 31 -4.30 17.13 3.32
N THR A 32 -3.33 17.52 2.48
CA THR A 32 -3.16 17.01 1.11
C THR A 32 -1.69 16.84 0.72
N GLY A 33 -1.43 15.97 -0.25
CA GLY A 33 -0.10 15.78 -0.83
C GLY A 33 0.96 15.43 0.23
N SER A 34 2.08 16.16 0.24
CA SER A 34 3.17 15.96 1.19
C SER A 34 2.84 16.31 2.64
N ASN A 35 1.65 16.87 2.92
CA ASN A 35 1.18 17.09 4.29
C ASN A 35 0.49 15.84 4.87
N MET A 36 0.14 14.85 4.04
CA MET A 36 -0.37 13.56 4.51
C MET A 36 0.77 12.75 5.13
N GLU A 37 0.49 11.98 6.17
CA GLU A 37 1.44 11.08 6.85
C GLU A 37 0.84 9.68 6.91
N ILE A 38 1.68 8.65 6.80
CA ILE A 38 1.25 7.26 6.94
C ILE A 38 0.78 7.04 8.38
N ILE A 39 -0.38 6.40 8.55
CA ILE A 39 -0.96 6.05 9.87
C ILE A 39 -1.24 4.55 10.02
N GLU A 40 -1.33 3.80 8.93
CA GLU A 40 -1.34 2.33 8.94
C GLU A 40 -0.62 1.82 7.70
N ILE A 41 0.17 0.75 7.87
CA ILE A 41 0.80 0.00 6.80
C ILE A 41 0.25 -1.40 6.84
N GLY A 42 -0.32 -1.86 5.72
CA GLY A 42 -0.71 -3.24 5.51
C GLY A 42 0.09 -3.83 4.37
N ALA A 43 0.63 -5.03 4.57
CA ALA A 43 1.35 -5.72 3.51
C ALA A 43 1.15 -7.23 3.55
N CYS A 44 1.20 -7.87 2.39
CA CYS A 44 1.26 -9.32 2.28
C CYS A 44 2.17 -9.78 1.15
N TRP A 45 2.94 -10.82 1.42
CA TRP A 45 3.70 -11.53 0.38
C TRP A 45 2.82 -12.58 -0.27
N VAL A 46 2.84 -12.63 -1.61
CA VAL A 46 1.98 -13.50 -2.40
C VAL A 46 2.82 -14.25 -3.41
N ASN A 47 2.72 -15.58 -3.43
CA ASN A 47 3.45 -16.40 -4.41
C ASN A 47 2.75 -16.43 -5.79
N PRO A 48 3.36 -16.99 -6.84
CA PRO A 48 2.75 -17.05 -8.17
C PRO A 48 1.44 -17.85 -8.26
N LYS A 49 1.17 -18.75 -7.30
CA LYS A 49 -0.12 -19.46 -7.18
C LYS A 49 -1.20 -18.58 -6.51
N GLY A 50 -0.85 -17.37 -6.12
CA GLY A 50 -1.65 -16.41 -5.37
C GLY A 50 -2.02 -16.90 -3.98
N GLU A 51 -1.11 -17.60 -3.32
CA GLU A 51 -1.18 -17.97 -1.91
C GLU A 51 -0.42 -16.91 -1.11
N ILE A 52 -1.01 -16.45 0.00
CA ILE A 52 -0.34 -15.53 0.92
C ILE A 52 0.72 -16.31 1.71
N LEU A 53 1.96 -15.85 1.66
CA LEU A 53 3.10 -16.42 2.35
C LEU A 53 3.27 -15.85 3.76
N ASP A 54 3.04 -14.54 3.90
CA ASP A 54 3.18 -13.82 5.16
C ASP A 54 2.45 -12.48 5.11
N THR A 55 2.16 -11.91 6.27
CA THR A 55 1.47 -10.61 6.42
C THR A 55 2.18 -9.70 7.41
N PHE A 56 2.12 -8.41 7.16
CA PHE A 56 2.62 -7.36 8.04
C PHE A 56 1.55 -6.30 8.23
N GLN A 57 1.40 -5.83 9.47
CA GLN A 57 0.54 -4.71 9.81
C GLN A 57 1.20 -3.89 10.90
N SER A 58 1.19 -2.57 10.75
CA SER A 58 1.60 -1.65 11.81
C SER A 58 0.84 -0.35 11.68
N PHE A 59 0.33 0.15 12.81
CA PHE A 59 0.00 1.56 12.93
C PHE A 59 1.27 2.40 12.97
N VAL A 60 1.14 3.67 12.58
CA VAL A 60 2.22 4.64 12.55
C VAL A 60 1.72 5.92 13.22
N ARG A 61 2.50 6.45 14.15
CA ARG A 61 2.18 7.71 14.81
C ARG A 61 2.57 8.90 13.91
N PRO A 62 1.62 9.71 13.43
CA PRO A 62 1.93 10.92 12.66
C PRO A 62 2.67 11.95 13.53
N VAL A 63 3.52 12.78 12.92
CA VAL A 63 4.32 13.79 13.63
C VAL A 63 3.90 15.23 13.32
N LEU A 64 3.33 15.48 12.13
CA LEU A 64 2.82 16.77 11.66
C LEU A 64 1.34 16.99 12.07
N ASN A 65 0.46 16.05 11.72
CA ASN A 65 -0.97 16.06 11.97
C ASN A 65 -1.33 14.99 13.03
N ARG A 66 -0.88 15.22 14.26
CA ARG A 66 -1.00 14.24 15.37
C ARG A 66 -2.43 13.89 15.74
N ILE A 67 -3.37 14.80 15.52
CA ILE A 67 -4.79 14.61 15.79
C ILE A 67 -5.47 14.24 14.48
N LEU A 68 -5.99 13.02 14.40
CA LEU A 68 -6.75 12.57 13.24
C LEU A 68 -8.01 13.41 13.09
N THR A 69 -8.34 13.80 11.87
CA THR A 69 -9.61 14.48 11.62
C THR A 69 -10.77 13.50 11.85
N PRO A 70 -11.98 13.98 12.18
CA PRO A 70 -13.17 13.12 12.24
C PRO A 70 -13.42 12.40 10.93
N PHE A 71 -13.14 13.04 9.80
CA PHE A 71 -13.24 12.44 8.48
C PHE A 71 -12.27 11.27 8.31
N CYS A 72 -10.99 11.44 8.69
CA CYS A 72 -9.98 10.39 8.62
C CYS A 72 -10.39 9.18 9.46
N THR A 73 -10.76 9.41 10.73
CA THR A 73 -11.22 8.35 11.64
C THR A 73 -12.45 7.62 11.08
N GLN A 74 -13.41 8.34 10.50
CA GLN A 74 -14.60 7.73 9.89
C GLN A 74 -14.26 6.93 8.62
N LEU A 75 -13.33 7.44 7.81
CA LEU A 75 -12.94 6.82 6.55
C LEU A 75 -12.18 5.52 6.79
N THR A 76 -11.17 5.55 7.66
CA THR A 76 -10.22 4.44 7.87
C THR A 76 -10.61 3.54 9.04
N THR A 77 -11.57 3.96 9.86
CA THR A 77 -11.94 3.32 11.13
C THR A 77 -10.83 3.29 12.19
N ILE A 78 -9.68 3.92 11.92
CA ILE A 78 -8.53 3.99 12.83
C ILE A 78 -8.84 5.01 13.92
N ALA A 79 -8.79 4.56 15.17
CA ALA A 79 -9.03 5.39 16.33
C ALA A 79 -7.76 6.18 16.72
N GLN A 80 -7.97 7.31 17.40
CA GLN A 80 -6.86 8.18 17.83
C GLN A 80 -5.87 7.46 18.77
N ASP A 81 -6.36 6.59 19.64
CA ASP A 81 -5.53 5.82 20.58
C ASP A 81 -4.64 4.78 19.88
N GLU A 82 -5.08 4.23 18.73
CA GLU A 82 -4.27 3.33 17.90
C GLU A 82 -3.03 4.04 17.35
N VAL A 83 -3.15 5.29 16.91
CA VAL A 83 -1.99 6.08 16.43
C VAL A 83 -1.20 6.74 17.55
N ASP A 84 -1.82 7.11 18.67
CA ASP A 84 -1.12 7.71 19.82
C ASP A 84 -0.11 6.73 20.44
N GLY A 85 -0.51 5.45 20.55
CA GLY A 85 0.31 4.36 21.07
C GLY A 85 1.29 3.77 20.06
N ALA A 86 1.21 4.17 18.78
CA ALA A 86 2.01 3.58 17.72
C ALA A 86 3.48 4.07 17.70
N PRO A 87 4.39 3.25 17.14
CA PRO A 87 5.72 3.71 16.74
C PRO A 87 5.66 4.79 15.65
N THR A 88 6.66 5.66 15.56
CA THR A 88 6.80 6.61 14.45
C THR A 88 7.31 5.92 13.18
N PHE A 89 7.16 6.57 12.02
CA PHE A 89 7.53 5.94 10.73
C PHE A 89 9.00 5.49 10.68
N ASP A 90 9.93 6.25 11.26
CA ASP A 90 11.35 5.88 11.37
C ASP A 90 11.60 4.59 12.16
N GLN A 91 10.68 4.21 13.05
CA GLN A 91 10.73 2.98 13.81
C GLN A 91 10.07 1.81 13.07
N VAL A 92 9.05 2.08 12.26
CA VAL A 92 8.32 1.06 11.48
C VAL A 92 9.02 0.71 10.17
N ALA A 93 9.64 1.69 9.51
CA ALA A 93 10.36 1.51 8.25
C ALA A 93 11.37 0.35 8.28
N PRO A 94 12.29 0.22 9.28
CA PRO A 94 13.21 -0.92 9.32
C PRO A 94 12.49 -2.27 9.48
N LEU A 95 11.38 -2.33 10.23
CA LEU A 95 10.59 -3.56 10.38
C LEU A 95 9.91 -3.96 9.06
N LEU A 96 9.37 -2.99 8.33
CA LEU A 96 8.82 -3.22 7.00
C LEU A 96 9.90 -3.65 6.01
N GLN A 97 11.10 -3.07 6.08
CA GLN A 97 12.23 -3.42 5.22
C GLN A 97 12.71 -4.85 5.51
N GLU A 98 12.75 -5.29 6.78
CA GLU A 98 13.02 -6.68 7.16
C GLU A 98 11.95 -7.64 6.60
N PHE A 99 10.68 -7.26 6.70
CA PHE A 99 9.58 -8.02 6.10
C PHE A 99 9.69 -8.09 4.56
N ALA A 100 10.09 -6.99 3.91
CA ALA A 100 10.22 -6.90 2.47
C ALA A 100 11.38 -7.75 1.91
N VAL A 101 12.40 -8.09 2.70
CA VAL A 101 13.47 -9.00 2.22
C VAL A 101 13.19 -10.47 2.53
N LYS A 102 12.24 -10.78 3.41
CA LYS A 102 11.99 -12.13 3.93
C LYS A 102 11.62 -13.16 2.84
N HIS A 103 10.80 -12.76 1.88
CA HIS A 103 10.30 -13.61 0.79
C HIS A 103 10.74 -13.13 -0.59
N TYR A 104 11.70 -12.20 -0.64
CA TYR A 104 12.28 -11.70 -1.87
C TYR A 104 12.92 -12.82 -2.69
N GLU A 105 12.68 -12.80 -3.99
CA GLU A 105 13.40 -13.59 -4.98
C GLU A 105 13.71 -12.76 -6.24
N GLU A 106 14.49 -13.32 -7.15
CA GLU A 106 14.79 -12.67 -8.42
C GLU A 106 13.48 -12.35 -9.17
N ASN A 107 13.36 -11.11 -9.67
CA ASN A 107 12.16 -10.57 -10.31
C ASN A 107 10.96 -10.32 -9.37
N SER A 108 11.12 -10.43 -8.05
CA SER A 108 10.12 -9.91 -7.13
C SER A 108 9.91 -8.41 -7.36
N ILE A 109 8.65 -8.03 -7.23
CA ILE A 109 8.19 -6.64 -7.31
C ILE A 109 7.36 -6.34 -6.08
N TRP A 110 7.14 -5.07 -5.80
CA TRP A 110 6.04 -4.67 -4.94
C TRP A 110 4.95 -3.95 -5.74
N THR A 111 3.72 -4.01 -5.25
CA THR A 111 2.58 -3.40 -5.90
C THR A 111 1.62 -2.83 -4.88
N SER A 112 0.89 -1.84 -5.32
CA SER A 112 -0.28 -1.33 -4.61
C SER A 112 -1.38 -1.06 -5.63
N TRP A 113 -2.58 -0.72 -5.18
CA TRP A 113 -3.65 -0.43 -6.12
C TRP A 113 -3.31 0.80 -6.99
N GLY A 114 -2.80 1.87 -6.38
CA GLY A 114 -2.50 3.14 -7.05
C GLY A 114 -1.02 3.47 -7.16
N ASN A 115 -0.72 4.73 -7.52
CA ASN A 115 0.62 5.30 -7.32
C ASN A 115 0.71 6.08 -6.00
N TYR A 116 -0.41 6.24 -5.29
CA TYR A 116 -0.48 6.99 -4.05
C TYR A 116 0.53 6.44 -3.04
N ASP A 117 0.51 5.14 -2.80
CA ASP A 117 1.34 4.46 -1.79
C ASP A 117 2.84 4.62 -2.08
N ARG A 118 3.21 4.49 -3.36
CA ARG A 118 4.57 4.74 -3.83
C ARG A 118 5.00 6.16 -3.52
N SER A 119 4.19 7.16 -3.87
CA SER A 119 4.50 8.56 -3.58
C SER A 119 4.54 8.84 -2.07
N GLN A 120 3.64 8.21 -1.30
CA GLN A 120 3.55 8.43 0.13
C GLN A 120 4.77 7.87 0.88
N PHE A 121 5.31 6.71 0.48
CA PHE A 121 6.58 6.24 1.02
C PHE A 121 7.74 7.21 0.77
N GLU A 122 7.80 7.86 -0.41
CA GLU A 122 8.83 8.88 -0.67
C GLU A 122 8.68 10.08 0.26
N TYR A 123 7.45 10.56 0.49
CA TYR A 123 7.19 11.69 1.38
C TYR A 123 7.52 11.39 2.84
N ASP A 124 7.07 10.25 3.37
CA ASP A 124 7.31 9.87 4.76
C ASP A 124 8.77 9.52 5.01
N SER A 125 9.45 8.85 4.06
CA SER A 125 10.88 8.56 4.17
C SER A 125 11.71 9.86 4.19
N ALA A 126 11.39 10.80 3.29
CA ALA A 126 12.05 12.11 3.27
C ALA A 126 11.77 12.93 4.56
N ARG A 127 10.53 12.89 5.07
CA ARG A 127 10.14 13.60 6.30
C ARG A 127 10.89 13.09 7.52
N HIS A 128 11.05 11.78 7.63
CA HIS A 128 11.70 11.12 8.78
C HIS A 128 13.22 10.98 8.61
N GLY A 129 13.78 11.28 7.43
CA GLY A 129 15.21 11.13 7.17
C GLY A 129 15.68 9.68 7.16
N VAL A 130 14.82 8.75 6.72
CA VAL A 130 15.11 7.31 6.62
C VAL A 130 15.11 6.85 5.16
N GLU A 131 15.71 5.71 4.89
CA GLU A 131 15.63 5.08 3.57
C GLU A 131 14.21 4.55 3.30
N ASN A 132 13.78 4.59 2.04
CA ASN A 132 12.50 4.00 1.65
C ASN A 132 12.54 2.46 1.86
N PRO A 133 11.65 1.89 2.71
CA PRO A 133 11.72 0.49 3.13
C PRO A 133 11.46 -0.54 2.02
N VAL A 134 11.08 -0.08 0.81
CA VAL A 134 10.86 -0.93 -0.36
C VAL A 134 11.61 -0.45 -1.59
N ALA A 135 12.61 0.43 -1.45
CA ALA A 135 13.37 0.99 -2.59
C ALA A 135 14.11 -0.07 -3.43
N HIS A 136 14.44 -1.21 -2.82
CA HIS A 136 15.09 -2.34 -3.45
C HIS A 136 14.15 -3.16 -4.37
N LEU A 137 12.84 -2.95 -4.28
CA LEU A 137 11.82 -3.60 -5.10
C LEU A 137 11.26 -2.62 -6.14
N PRO A 138 11.17 -2.99 -7.43
CA PRO A 138 10.42 -2.22 -8.42
C PRO A 138 8.93 -2.16 -8.07
N HIS A 139 8.29 -0.99 -8.28
CA HIS A 139 6.84 -0.82 -8.07
C HIS A 139 6.03 -1.08 -9.35
N ALA A 140 4.94 -1.83 -9.21
CA ALA A 140 3.90 -1.97 -10.24
C ALA A 140 2.58 -1.33 -9.79
N ASN A 141 1.93 -0.59 -10.69
CA ASN A 141 0.58 -0.04 -10.46
C ASN A 141 -0.49 -1.05 -10.89
N LEU A 142 -1.09 -1.77 -9.93
CA LEU A 142 -2.02 -2.85 -10.25
C LEU A 142 -3.31 -2.34 -10.93
N LYS A 143 -3.80 -1.15 -10.57
CA LYS A 143 -4.96 -0.52 -11.22
C LYS A 143 -4.76 -0.29 -12.71
N LYS A 144 -3.54 0.09 -13.13
CA LYS A 144 -3.20 0.23 -14.56
C LYS A 144 -3.18 -1.13 -15.26
N ILE A 145 -2.50 -2.12 -14.67
CA ILE A 145 -2.37 -3.47 -15.23
C ILE A 145 -3.75 -4.11 -15.38
N PHE A 146 -4.57 -4.05 -14.33
CA PHE A 146 -5.94 -4.57 -14.32
C PHE A 146 -6.80 -3.92 -15.42
N ALA A 147 -6.81 -2.58 -15.50
CA ALA A 147 -7.59 -1.85 -16.50
C ALA A 147 -7.19 -2.21 -17.94
N LYS A 148 -5.87 -2.29 -18.21
CA LYS A 148 -5.32 -2.69 -19.51
C LYS A 148 -5.78 -4.09 -19.89
N LYS A 149 -5.65 -5.06 -18.98
CA LYS A 149 -6.02 -6.46 -19.24
C LYS A 149 -7.53 -6.65 -19.43
N ARG A 150 -8.34 -5.94 -18.66
CA ARG A 150 -9.81 -5.99 -18.76
C ARG A 150 -10.37 -5.12 -19.89
N LYS A 151 -9.55 -4.31 -20.56
CA LYS A 151 -9.95 -3.35 -21.60
C LYS A 151 -11.03 -2.37 -21.12
N ILE A 152 -10.89 -1.89 -19.89
CA ILE A 152 -11.80 -0.95 -19.24
C ILE A 152 -11.06 0.33 -18.83
N LYS A 153 -11.82 1.35 -18.43
CA LYS A 153 -11.25 2.50 -17.71
C LYS A 153 -10.79 2.06 -16.32
N ARG A 154 -9.83 2.78 -15.74
CA ARG A 154 -9.36 2.55 -14.37
C ARG A 154 -10.51 2.73 -13.37
N VAL A 155 -10.61 1.82 -12.41
CA VAL A 155 -11.65 1.81 -11.36
C VAL A 155 -11.03 1.80 -9.96
N GLY A 156 -11.82 2.07 -8.92
CA GLY A 156 -11.41 1.82 -7.53
C GLY A 156 -11.26 0.32 -7.24
N MET A 157 -10.59 -0.02 -6.13
CA MET A 157 -10.31 -1.40 -5.75
C MET A 157 -11.60 -2.21 -5.60
N MET A 158 -12.59 -1.66 -4.89
CA MET A 158 -13.93 -2.25 -4.77
C MET A 158 -14.61 -2.50 -6.13
N GLY A 159 -14.49 -1.56 -7.07
CA GLY A 159 -15.02 -1.72 -8.42
C GLY A 159 -14.31 -2.83 -9.20
N ALA A 160 -13.00 -3.00 -9.00
CA ALA A 160 -12.24 -4.09 -9.61
C ALA A 160 -12.61 -5.45 -9.03
N LEU A 161 -12.80 -5.55 -7.71
CA LEU A 161 -13.32 -6.77 -7.05
C LEU A 161 -14.69 -7.14 -7.61
N GLN A 162 -15.61 -6.19 -7.72
CA GLN A 162 -16.95 -6.41 -8.27
C GLN A 162 -16.89 -6.90 -9.74
N ILE A 163 -16.07 -6.28 -10.58
CA ILE A 163 -15.87 -6.69 -11.98
C ILE A 163 -15.27 -8.11 -12.06
N ALA A 164 -14.41 -8.46 -11.11
CA ALA A 164 -13.80 -9.78 -11.05
C ALA A 164 -14.70 -10.85 -10.41
N GLY A 165 -15.86 -10.48 -9.85
CA GLY A 165 -16.72 -11.40 -9.10
C GLY A 165 -16.07 -11.89 -7.80
N ILE A 166 -15.19 -11.08 -7.20
CA ILE A 166 -14.48 -11.40 -5.95
C ILE A 166 -15.16 -10.64 -4.81
N GLU A 167 -15.50 -11.34 -3.73
CA GLU A 167 -16.03 -10.71 -2.52
C GLU A 167 -14.92 -10.03 -1.72
N HIS A 168 -15.22 -8.81 -1.27
CA HIS A 168 -14.41 -8.11 -0.29
C HIS A 168 -14.47 -8.85 1.06
N THR A 169 -13.34 -8.96 1.74
CA THR A 169 -13.25 -9.52 3.09
C THR A 169 -12.56 -8.54 4.02
N GLY A 170 -12.98 -8.50 5.28
CA GLY A 170 -12.45 -7.53 6.24
C GLY A 170 -13.14 -6.16 6.12
N GLU A 171 -12.51 -5.14 6.69
CA GLU A 171 -12.99 -3.76 6.72
C GLU A 171 -12.31 -2.96 5.59
N HIS A 172 -13.10 -2.23 4.82
CA HIS A 172 -12.56 -1.37 3.76
C HIS A 172 -11.91 -0.14 4.39
N HIS A 173 -10.76 0.31 3.86
CA HIS A 173 -9.90 1.32 4.46
C HIS A 173 -9.20 0.88 5.76
N ARG A 174 -8.95 -0.43 5.87
CA ARG A 174 -7.95 -1.00 6.78
C ARG A 174 -6.83 -1.56 5.96
N ALA A 175 -5.62 -1.07 6.18
CA ALA A 175 -4.52 -1.25 5.24
C ALA A 175 -4.20 -2.73 4.97
N LEU A 176 -4.22 -3.59 6.00
CA LEU A 176 -3.95 -5.02 5.79
C LEU A 176 -5.09 -5.71 5.03
N ASP A 177 -6.34 -5.40 5.36
CA ASP A 177 -7.51 -5.97 4.68
C ASP A 177 -7.52 -5.55 3.21
N ASP A 178 -7.22 -4.29 2.92
CA ASP A 178 -7.11 -3.78 1.56
C ASP A 178 -5.93 -4.41 0.81
N ALA A 179 -4.75 -4.56 1.42
CA ALA A 179 -3.63 -5.29 0.82
C ALA A 179 -4.00 -6.74 0.47
N ILE A 180 -4.72 -7.44 1.36
CA ILE A 180 -5.23 -8.80 1.12
C ILE A 180 -6.24 -8.80 -0.04
N ASN A 181 -7.18 -7.86 -0.10
CA ASN A 181 -8.13 -7.79 -1.21
C ASN A 181 -7.45 -7.44 -2.55
N ILE A 182 -6.47 -6.55 -2.55
CA ILE A 182 -5.62 -6.23 -3.71
C ILE A 182 -4.87 -7.48 -4.18
N SER A 183 -4.37 -8.31 -3.28
CA SER A 183 -3.68 -9.57 -3.65
C SER A 183 -4.56 -10.51 -4.47
N LYS A 184 -5.86 -10.58 -4.17
CA LYS A 184 -6.82 -11.41 -4.92
C LYS A 184 -6.94 -10.95 -6.38
N LEU A 185 -6.69 -9.66 -6.65
CA LEU A 185 -6.72 -9.08 -7.98
C LEU A 185 -5.49 -9.44 -8.83
N LEU A 186 -4.40 -9.93 -8.23
CA LEU A 186 -3.20 -10.36 -8.97
C LEU A 186 -3.50 -11.48 -9.96
N LYS A 187 -4.25 -12.51 -9.53
CA LYS A 187 -4.62 -13.66 -10.39
C LYS A 187 -5.40 -13.25 -11.63
N VAL A 188 -6.26 -12.26 -11.48
CA VAL A 188 -7.09 -11.76 -12.60
C VAL A 188 -6.37 -10.68 -13.42
N ALA A 189 -5.25 -10.16 -12.92
CA ALA A 189 -4.35 -9.25 -13.61
C ALA A 189 -3.21 -9.97 -14.39
N LEU A 190 -2.98 -11.28 -14.16
CA LEU A 190 -2.01 -12.16 -14.87
C LEU A 190 -2.42 -12.61 -16.28
#